data_AF-A0A259PHG6-F1
#
_entry.id   AF-A0A259PHG6-F1
#
_cell.length_a   1.000
_cell.length_b   1.000
_cell.length_c   1.000
_cell.angle_alpha   90.00
_cell.angle_beta   90.00
_cell.angle_gamma   90.00
#
_symmetry.space_group_name_H-M   'P 1'
#
loop_
_entity.id
_entity.type
_entity.pdbx_description
1 polymer ?
#
loop_
_entity_poly.entity_id
_entity_poly.type
_entity_poly.pdbx_seq_one_letter_code
_entity_poly.pdbx_strand_id
1 'polypeptide(L)'
;MKLADAAMLDSLQQAAFNYFPKASNPRNGLVADTTRQGSPASIAVVGFALSSYPVAVEHGWIERDAAVQACLRSMRFFWHSDQSGSPEATGYQGFYFHFLDMETGARVWQSELSLIDTALLIAGMLTAATYFDASTPAEVELRELAERLYLRVDWR
;
A
#
# COMPACT_ATOMS: atom_id res chain seq x y z
N MET A 1 -13.52 -25.70 12.70
CA MET A 1 -13.61 -25.61 11.22
C MET A 1 -13.26 -26.97 10.65
N LYS A 2 -14.02 -27.50 9.67
CA LYS A 2 -13.65 -28.80 9.06
C LYS A 2 -12.39 -28.60 8.22
N LEU A 3 -11.54 -29.63 8.07
CA LEU A 3 -10.28 -29.53 7.32
C LEU A 3 -10.49 -29.04 5.87
N ALA A 4 -11.60 -29.44 5.23
CA ALA A 4 -11.96 -28.99 3.90
C ALA A 4 -12.31 -27.49 3.83
N ASP A 5 -13.02 -26.97 4.85
CA ASP A 5 -13.35 -25.54 4.93
C ASP A 5 -12.08 -24.70 5.12
N ALA A 6 -11.14 -25.20 5.93
CA ALA A 6 -9.86 -24.54 6.18
C ALA A 6 -9.03 -24.41 4.89
N ALA A 7 -8.89 -25.50 4.15
CA ALA A 7 -8.13 -25.53 2.90
C ALA A 7 -8.79 -24.67 1.79
N MET A 8 -10.13 -24.65 1.75
CA MET A 8 -10.87 -23.79 0.84
C MET A 8 -10.65 -22.31 1.18
N LEU A 9 -10.73 -21.93 2.45
CA LEU A 9 -10.50 -20.54 2.88
C LEU A 9 -9.07 -20.10 2.58
N ASP A 10 -8.06 -20.92 2.89
CA ASP A 10 -6.66 -20.62 2.58
C ASP A 10 -6.45 -20.40 1.07
N SER A 11 -7.02 -21.28 0.23
CA SER A 11 -6.95 -21.14 -1.23
C SER A 11 -7.60 -19.86 -1.73
N LEU A 12 -8.75 -19.47 -1.16
CA LEU A 12 -9.45 -18.22 -1.52
C LEU A 12 -8.67 -16.99 -1.09
N GLN A 13 -8.10 -16.99 0.11
CA GLN A 13 -7.28 -15.90 0.62
C GLN A 13 -5.99 -15.75 -0.20
N GLN A 14 -5.31 -16.86 -0.52
CA GLN A 14 -4.12 -16.84 -1.36
C GLN A 14 -4.43 -16.32 -2.77
N ALA A 15 -5.55 -16.77 -3.36
CA ALA A 15 -6.00 -16.27 -4.66
C ALA A 15 -6.28 -14.76 -4.65
N ALA A 16 -6.90 -14.24 -3.58
CA ALA A 16 -7.11 -12.82 -3.39
C ALA A 16 -5.78 -12.06 -3.21
N PHE A 17 -4.88 -12.56 -2.35
CA PHE A 17 -3.56 -11.96 -2.15
C PHE A 17 -2.75 -11.88 -3.45
N ASN A 18 -2.82 -12.91 -4.29
CA ASN A 18 -2.12 -12.98 -5.57
C ASN A 18 -2.49 -11.88 -6.56
N TYR A 19 -3.54 -11.10 -6.30
CA TYR A 19 -3.80 -9.84 -7.00
C TYR A 19 -2.65 -8.84 -6.81
N PHE A 20 -2.25 -8.58 -5.57
CA PHE A 20 -1.32 -7.51 -5.21
C PHE A 20 0.05 -7.63 -5.90
N PRO A 21 0.80 -8.75 -5.81
CA PRO A 21 2.10 -8.83 -6.47
C PRO A 21 2.02 -8.75 -8.00
N LYS A 22 0.87 -9.10 -8.60
CA LYS A 22 0.65 -8.98 -10.06
C LYS A 22 0.25 -7.57 -10.48
N ALA A 23 -0.49 -6.86 -9.64
CA ALA A 23 -1.02 -5.52 -9.91
C ALA A 23 -0.11 -4.39 -9.41
N SER A 24 0.95 -4.72 -8.67
CA SER A 24 1.90 -3.75 -8.13
C SER A 24 2.96 -3.36 -9.17
N ASN A 25 3.25 -2.07 -9.26
CA ASN A 25 4.42 -1.58 -9.98
C ASN A 25 5.69 -1.89 -9.16
N PRO A 26 6.64 -2.67 -9.70
CA PRO A 26 7.83 -3.08 -8.94
C PRO A 26 8.79 -1.92 -8.64
N ARG A 27 8.63 -0.75 -9.27
CA ARG A 27 9.52 0.41 -9.08
C ARG A 27 9.09 1.31 -7.92
N ASN A 28 7.78 1.56 -7.79
CA ASN A 28 7.24 2.53 -6.83
C ASN A 28 6.24 1.93 -5.84
N GLY A 29 5.84 0.66 -6.00
CA GLY A 29 4.90 0.00 -5.11
C GLY A 29 3.47 0.51 -5.19
N LEU A 30 3.12 1.30 -6.21
CA LEU A 30 1.73 1.63 -6.53
C LEU A 30 0.99 0.39 -7.02
N VAL A 31 -0.29 0.27 -6.71
CA VAL A 31 -1.11 -0.90 -7.03
C VAL A 31 -2.31 -0.47 -7.86
N ALA A 32 -2.50 -1.14 -9.00
CA ALA A 32 -3.63 -0.88 -9.88
C ALA A 32 -4.97 -1.05 -9.14
N ASP A 33 -5.95 -0.22 -9.47
CA ASP A 33 -7.30 -0.28 -8.91
C ASP A 33 -8.05 -1.55 -9.33
N THR A 34 -7.85 -1.99 -10.58
CA THR A 34 -8.48 -3.19 -11.13
C THR A 34 -7.51 -3.97 -12.02
N THR A 35 -7.92 -5.19 -12.39
CA THR A 35 -7.21 -6.03 -13.38
C THR A 35 -7.39 -5.55 -14.84
N ARG A 36 -8.16 -4.49 -15.09
CA ARG A 36 -8.38 -3.96 -16.44
C ARG A 36 -7.09 -3.34 -16.96
N GLN A 37 -6.77 -3.58 -18.22
CA GLN A 37 -5.59 -2.98 -18.86
C GLN A 37 -5.69 -1.45 -18.79
N GLY A 38 -4.60 -0.80 -18.37
CA GLY A 38 -4.54 0.66 -18.24
C GLY A 38 -5.26 1.21 -17.00
N SER A 39 -5.63 0.36 -16.03
CA SER A 39 -6.15 0.83 -14.74
C SER A 39 -5.12 1.72 -14.04
N PRO A 40 -5.52 2.87 -13.45
CA PRO A 40 -4.64 3.67 -12.62
C PRO A 40 -4.39 2.98 -11.28
N ALA A 41 -3.47 3.52 -10.50
CA ALA A 41 -3.33 3.17 -9.10
C ALA A 41 -4.46 3.75 -8.27
N SER A 42 -4.92 2.99 -7.27
CA SER A 42 -5.78 3.49 -6.19
C SER A 42 -5.02 3.46 -4.88
N ILE A 43 -4.98 4.59 -4.17
CA ILE A 43 -4.26 4.68 -2.90
C ILE A 43 -4.90 3.79 -1.81
N ALA A 44 -6.21 3.57 -1.86
CA ALA A 44 -6.89 2.63 -0.96
C ALA A 44 -6.43 1.19 -1.21
N VAL A 45 -6.30 0.80 -2.49
CA VAL A 45 -5.81 -0.54 -2.87
C VAL A 45 -4.36 -0.74 -2.47
N VAL A 46 -3.53 0.31 -2.50
CA VAL A 46 -2.18 0.25 -1.91
C VAL A 46 -2.27 0.00 -0.40
N GLY A 47 -3.16 0.68 0.32
CA GLY A 47 -3.43 0.42 1.74
C GLY A 47 -3.80 -1.04 2.03
N PHE A 48 -4.68 -1.63 1.21
CA PHE A 48 -5.06 -3.04 1.32
C PHE A 48 -3.91 -4.01 1.01
N ALA A 49 -3.07 -3.68 0.03
CA ALA A 49 -1.88 -4.48 -0.25
C ALA A 49 -0.96 -4.51 0.98
N LEU A 50 -0.70 -3.33 1.57
CA LEU A 50 0.15 -3.18 2.75
C LEU A 50 -0.37 -3.96 3.96
N SER A 51 -1.67 -3.93 4.24
CA SER A 51 -2.27 -4.69 5.35
C SER A 51 -2.34 -6.19 5.09
N SER A 52 -2.28 -6.64 3.83
CA SER A 52 -2.29 -8.06 3.48
C SER A 52 -0.93 -8.75 3.64
N TYR A 53 0.17 -8.00 3.61
CA TYR A 53 1.52 -8.60 3.69
C TYR A 53 1.78 -9.36 4.99
N PRO A 54 1.41 -8.87 6.19
CA PRO A 54 1.48 -9.67 7.42
C PRO A 54 0.78 -11.02 7.30
N VAL A 55 -0.43 -11.04 6.74
CA VAL A 55 -1.20 -12.28 6.53
C VAL A 55 -0.45 -13.22 5.59
N ALA A 56 0.07 -12.70 4.48
CA ALA A 56 0.79 -13.52 3.51
C ALA A 56 2.09 -14.11 4.08
N VAL A 57 2.77 -13.41 4.99
CA VAL A 57 3.95 -13.92 5.69
C VAL A 57 3.55 -15.04 6.66
N GLU A 58 2.51 -14.85 7.47
CA GLU A 58 2.02 -15.87 8.42
C GLU A 58 1.55 -17.15 7.72
N HIS A 59 0.98 -17.04 6.52
CA HIS A 59 0.60 -18.19 5.71
C HIS A 59 1.76 -18.77 4.88
N GLY A 60 2.95 -18.14 4.89
CA GLY A 60 4.11 -18.60 4.11
C GLY A 60 3.98 -18.43 2.59
N TRP A 61 3.10 -17.53 2.12
CA TRP A 61 2.95 -17.24 0.69
C TRP A 61 4.03 -16.31 0.14
N ILE A 62 4.66 -15.53 1.02
CA ILE A 62 5.77 -14.63 0.71
C ILE A 62 6.76 -14.61 1.88
N GLU A 63 8.04 -14.53 1.56
CA GLU A 63 9.10 -14.35 2.56
C GLU A 63 8.96 -12.98 3.26
N ARG A 64 9.25 -12.94 4.57
CA ARG A 64 9.16 -11.73 5.39
C ARG A 64 9.97 -10.56 4.79
N ASP A 65 11.21 -10.82 4.40
CA ASP A 65 12.07 -9.79 3.80
C ASP A 65 11.48 -9.24 2.49
N ALA A 66 10.90 -10.10 1.66
CA ALA A 66 10.27 -9.68 0.41
C ALA A 66 9.03 -8.81 0.67
N ALA A 67 8.25 -9.14 1.69
CA ALA A 67 7.11 -8.34 2.14
C ALA A 67 7.54 -6.96 2.69
N VAL A 68 8.57 -6.92 3.53
CA VAL A 68 9.15 -5.65 4.04
C VAL A 68 9.61 -4.76 2.89
N GLN A 69 10.32 -5.33 1.89
CA GLN A 69 10.74 -4.56 0.72
C GLN A 69 9.56 -4.06 -0.12
N ALA A 70 8.45 -4.82 -0.19
CA ALA A 70 7.24 -4.37 -0.86
C ALA A 70 6.60 -3.17 -0.15
N CYS A 71 6.49 -3.22 1.18
CA CYS A 71 6.02 -2.10 1.99
C CYS A 71 6.90 -0.85 1.80
N LEU A 72 8.23 -1.01 1.90
CA LEU A 72 9.19 0.09 1.76
C LEU A 72 9.11 0.76 0.39
N ARG A 73 8.90 0.01 -0.70
CA ARG A 73 8.72 0.61 -2.04
C ARG A 73 7.56 1.61 -2.06
N SER A 74 6.39 1.19 -1.59
CA SER A 74 5.20 2.07 -1.53
C SER A 74 5.42 3.26 -0.59
N MET A 75 5.93 3.02 0.63
CA MET A 75 6.13 4.08 1.61
C MET A 75 7.18 5.12 1.15
N ARG A 76 8.28 4.67 0.54
CA ARG A 76 9.29 5.57 -0.03
C ARG A 76 8.72 6.41 -1.17
N PHE A 77 7.89 5.81 -2.03
CA PHE A 77 7.19 6.57 -3.07
C PHE A 77 6.34 7.69 -2.47
N PHE A 78 5.44 7.39 -1.53
CA PHE A 78 4.58 8.42 -0.92
C PHE A 78 5.35 9.45 -0.09
N TRP A 79 6.45 9.04 0.55
CA TRP A 79 7.29 9.98 1.29
C TRP A 79 7.91 11.03 0.36
N HIS A 80 8.41 10.60 -0.79
CA HIS A 80 9.07 11.46 -1.78
C HIS A 80 8.12 12.05 -2.83
N SER A 81 6.82 11.74 -2.78
CA SER A 81 5.85 12.17 -3.79
C SER A 81 5.56 13.67 -3.74
N ASP A 82 5.10 14.24 -4.86
CA ASP A 82 4.68 15.63 -4.93
C ASP A 82 3.47 15.91 -4.04
N GLN A 83 3.60 16.90 -3.16
CA GLN A 83 2.58 17.36 -2.21
C GLN A 83 2.25 18.86 -2.38
N SER A 84 2.56 19.41 -3.55
CA SER A 84 2.30 20.80 -3.91
C SER A 84 0.81 21.14 -4.02
N GLY A 85 -0.07 20.15 -4.19
CA GLY A 85 -1.48 20.35 -4.50
C GLY A 85 -1.76 20.88 -5.91
N SER A 86 -0.76 20.86 -6.80
CA SER A 86 -0.96 21.12 -8.22
C SER A 86 -1.91 20.10 -8.87
N PRO A 87 -2.48 20.40 -10.06
CA PRO A 87 -3.39 19.46 -10.74
C PRO A 87 -2.78 18.08 -11.01
N GLU A 88 -1.44 17.98 -11.12
CA GLU A 88 -0.69 16.75 -11.33
C GLU A 88 -0.01 16.21 -10.06
N ALA A 89 -0.14 16.90 -8.91
CA ALA A 89 0.48 16.45 -7.66
C ALA A 89 -0.07 15.09 -7.22
N THR A 90 0.73 14.32 -6.47
CA THR A 90 0.27 13.08 -5.84
C THR A 90 -0.68 13.36 -4.68
N GLY A 91 -0.51 14.51 -4.01
CA GLY A 91 -1.41 14.93 -2.95
C GLY A 91 -1.19 16.35 -2.47
N TYR A 92 -1.76 16.66 -1.31
CA TYR A 92 -1.73 17.98 -0.69
C TYR A 92 -1.96 17.87 0.82
N GLN A 93 -1.20 18.63 1.61
CA GLN A 93 -1.30 18.66 3.09
C GLN A 93 -1.23 17.26 3.75
N GLY A 94 -0.44 16.36 3.14
CA GLY A 94 -0.28 14.98 3.57
C GLY A 94 -1.42 14.05 3.14
N PHE A 95 -2.55 14.57 2.67
CA PHE A 95 -3.55 13.77 1.97
C PHE A 95 -3.07 13.43 0.56
N TYR A 96 -3.69 12.41 -0.04
CA TYR A 96 -3.37 11.96 -1.40
C TYR A 96 -4.63 11.95 -2.28
N PHE A 97 -4.43 12.19 -3.57
CA PHE A 97 -5.51 12.03 -4.55
C PHE A 97 -5.84 10.55 -4.73
N HIS A 98 -7.13 10.25 -4.91
CA HIS A 98 -7.62 8.87 -4.98
C HIS A 98 -6.88 8.05 -6.04
N PHE A 99 -6.86 8.56 -7.28
CA PHE A 99 -6.28 7.87 -8.41
C PHE A 99 -4.99 8.53 -8.89
N LEU A 100 -3.97 7.69 -9.06
CA LEU A 100 -2.64 8.09 -9.51
C LEU A 100 -2.25 7.34 -10.78
N ASP A 101 -1.47 7.97 -11.63
CA ASP A 101 -0.81 7.31 -12.74
C ASP A 101 0.18 6.27 -12.21
N MET A 102 0.13 5.06 -12.76
CA MET A 102 0.88 3.91 -12.25
C MET A 102 2.39 4.11 -12.28
N GLU A 103 2.91 4.92 -13.19
CA GLU A 103 4.34 5.08 -13.39
C GLU A 103 4.88 6.33 -12.72
N THR A 104 4.17 7.45 -12.90
CA THR A 104 4.62 8.77 -12.46
C THR A 104 4.11 9.13 -11.07
N GLY A 105 2.97 8.57 -10.64
CA GLY A 105 2.32 8.98 -9.40
C GLY A 105 1.57 10.31 -9.50
N ALA A 106 1.38 10.85 -10.71
CA ALA A 106 0.60 12.07 -10.93
C ALA A 106 -0.90 11.78 -10.77
N ARG A 107 -1.66 12.74 -10.24
CA ARG A 107 -3.13 12.62 -10.17
C ARG A 107 -3.73 12.35 -11.54
N VAL A 108 -4.67 11.40 -11.61
CA VAL A 108 -5.44 11.11 -12.83
C VAL A 108 -6.93 11.30 -12.62
N TRP A 109 -7.63 11.41 -13.75
CA TRP A 109 -9.10 11.53 -13.85
C TRP A 109 -9.71 12.70 -13.06
N GLN A 110 -8.91 13.73 -12.75
CA GLN A 110 -9.34 14.83 -11.89
C GLN A 110 -9.93 14.32 -10.56
N SER A 111 -9.44 13.18 -10.08
CA SER A 111 -9.93 12.53 -8.86
C SER A 111 -9.79 13.42 -7.63
N GLU A 112 -10.66 13.28 -6.65
CA GLU A 112 -10.65 14.09 -5.44
C GLU A 112 -9.40 13.87 -4.59
N LEU A 113 -9.02 14.89 -3.80
CA LEU A 113 -8.12 14.68 -2.67
C LEU A 113 -8.90 13.86 -1.64
N SER A 114 -8.58 12.57 -1.51
CA SER A 114 -9.47 11.61 -0.85
C SER A 114 -9.06 11.40 0.61
N LEU A 115 -9.87 11.91 1.52
CA LEU A 115 -9.67 11.76 2.95
C LEU A 115 -9.80 10.30 3.38
N ILE A 116 -10.83 9.61 2.87
CA ILE A 116 -11.10 8.21 3.24
C ILE A 116 -10.01 7.28 2.69
N ASP A 117 -9.59 7.46 1.44
CA ASP A 117 -8.58 6.58 0.86
C ASP A 117 -7.19 6.87 1.41
N THR A 118 -6.91 8.13 1.79
CA THR A 118 -5.74 8.47 2.61
C THR A 118 -5.79 7.73 3.95
N ALA A 119 -6.92 7.72 4.65
CA ALA A 119 -7.05 6.99 5.91
C ALA A 119 -6.82 5.48 5.73
N LEU A 120 -7.34 4.87 4.66
CA LEU A 120 -7.12 3.46 4.34
C LEU A 120 -5.65 3.17 4.01
N LEU A 121 -5.00 4.03 3.22
CA LEU A 121 -3.58 3.95 2.91
C LEU A 121 -2.73 3.95 4.18
N ILE A 122 -2.96 4.94 5.05
CA ILE A 122 -2.22 5.13 6.29
C ILE A 122 -2.48 3.99 7.27
N ALA A 123 -3.73 3.49 7.36
CA ALA A 123 -4.04 2.31 8.16
C ALA A 123 -3.26 1.06 7.69
N GLY A 124 -3.15 0.86 6.37
CA GLY A 124 -2.32 -0.20 5.80
C GLY A 124 -0.83 -0.06 6.16
N MET A 125 -0.30 1.15 6.05
CA MET A 125 1.08 1.47 6.43
C MET A 125 1.36 1.16 7.90
N LEU A 126 0.49 1.62 8.80
CA LEU A 126 0.62 1.39 10.25
C LEU A 126 0.43 -0.09 10.61
N THR A 127 -0.46 -0.80 9.91
CA THR A 127 -0.63 -2.25 10.10
C THR A 127 0.67 -3.00 9.78
N ALA A 128 1.28 -2.70 8.63
CA ALA A 128 2.57 -3.28 8.26
C ALA A 128 3.65 -2.92 9.29
N ALA A 129 3.76 -1.65 9.69
CA ALA A 129 4.74 -1.19 10.68
C ALA A 129 4.58 -1.83 12.07
N THR A 130 3.35 -2.16 12.46
CA THR A 130 3.08 -2.82 13.73
C THR A 130 3.52 -4.28 13.72
N TYR A 131 3.40 -4.97 12.57
CA TYR A 131 3.77 -6.38 12.42
C TYR A 131 5.27 -6.58 12.13
N PHE A 132 5.86 -5.67 11.34
CA PHE A 132 7.28 -5.69 10.99
C PHE A 132 8.12 -4.97 12.08
N ASP A 133 8.34 -5.65 13.20
CA ASP A 133 8.94 -5.14 14.44
C ASP A 133 10.40 -5.56 14.70
N ALA A 134 11.04 -6.28 13.78
CA ALA A 134 12.42 -6.73 13.96
C ALA A 134 13.41 -5.55 14.03
N SER A 135 14.57 -5.80 14.63
CA SER A 135 15.66 -4.82 14.74
C SER A 135 16.55 -4.75 13.48
N THR A 136 16.03 -5.17 12.32
CA THR A 136 16.75 -5.06 11.05
C THR A 136 16.66 -3.61 10.52
N PRO A 137 17.67 -3.12 9.78
CA PRO A 137 17.63 -1.77 9.23
C PRO A 137 16.38 -1.49 8.38
N ALA A 138 15.91 -2.48 7.61
CA ALA A 138 14.75 -2.35 6.75
C ALA A 138 13.43 -2.23 7.54
N GLU A 139 13.24 -3.02 8.59
CA GLU A 139 12.03 -2.93 9.42
C GLU A 139 12.03 -1.68 10.30
N VAL A 140 13.20 -1.23 10.77
CA VAL A 140 13.36 0.07 11.43
C VAL A 140 12.92 1.21 10.51
N GLU A 141 13.44 1.26 9.28
CA GLU A 141 13.06 2.27 8.29
C GLU A 141 11.56 2.23 7.97
N LEU A 142 10.98 1.04 7.84
CA LEU A 142 9.56 0.85 7.57
C LEU A 142 8.70 1.49 8.67
N ARG A 143 9.04 1.25 9.94
CA ARG A 143 8.33 1.86 11.08
C ARG A 143 8.48 3.37 11.11
N GLU A 144 9.69 3.88 10.88
CA GLU A 144 9.95 5.33 10.84
C GLU A 144 9.17 6.01 9.70
N LEU A 145 9.13 5.42 8.51
CA LEU A 145 8.39 5.96 7.37
C LEU A 145 6.88 5.95 7.63
N ALA A 146 6.34 4.88 8.19
CA ALA A 146 4.91 4.80 8.50
C ALA A 146 4.49 5.88 9.51
N GLU A 147 5.29 6.10 10.56
CA GLU A 147 5.05 7.17 11.54
C GLU A 147 5.11 8.55 10.88
N ARG A 148 6.17 8.82 10.09
CA ARG A 148 6.32 10.11 9.40
C ARG A 148 5.18 10.38 8.42
N LEU A 149 4.72 9.36 7.69
CA LEU A 149 3.60 9.49 6.77
C LEU A 149 2.29 9.73 7.50
N TYR A 150 2.04 9.06 8.63
CA TYR A 150 0.88 9.32 9.49
C TYR A 150 0.87 10.76 10.02
N LEU A 151 2.01 11.24 10.52
CA LEU A 151 2.16 12.59 11.06
C LEU A 151 2.17 13.70 10.00
N ARG A 152 2.44 13.36 8.73
CA ARG A 152 2.40 14.30 7.61
C ARG A 152 0.98 14.78 7.31
N VAL A 153 -0.02 13.93 7.55
CA VAL A 153 -1.41 14.23 7.20
C VAL A 153 -2.00 15.24 8.18
N ASP A 154 -2.53 16.34 7.66
CA ASP A 154 -3.19 17.37 8.47
C ASP A 154 -4.65 16.98 8.79
N TRP A 155 -4.83 16.14 9.81
CA TRP A 155 -6.14 15.62 10.20
C TRP A 155 -7.09 16.63 10.89
N ARG A 156 -6.67 17.89 11.08
CA ARG A 156 -7.37 18.86 11.94
C ARG A 156 -8.45 19.66 11.23
#